data_AF-A0AAE9WNJ6-F1
#
_entry.id   AF-A0AAE9WNJ6-F1
#
_cell.length_a   1.000
_cell.length_b   1.000
_cell.length_c   1.000
_cell.angle_alpha   90.00
_cell.angle_beta   90.00
_cell.angle_gamma   90.00
#
_symmetry.space_group_name_H-M   'P 1'
#
loop_
_entity.id
_entity.type
_entity.pdbx_description
1 polymer ?
#
loop_
_entity_poly.entity_id
_entity_poly.type
_entity_poly.pdbx_seq_one_letter_code
_entity_poly.pdbx_strand_id
1 'polypeptide(L)'
;MPETGNNKYLTEKVLGYTPTKDEIKYYHKTGEKSIRYIFCNQELDEFEKEKVQGLKNYINNAIIKETELAKDSKSSYPQRTYDDIFKNTVFSDDNYVLRFLQGNEFVYDKCYVDMLRHLKWRDENLPVNREDIKDIIVMTIMIMTIQ
;
A
#
# COMPACT_ATOMS: atom_id res chain seq x y z
N MET A 1 14.26 22.21 -8.38
CA MET A 1 12.94 22.75 -8.79
C MET A 1 12.16 21.57 -9.32
N PRO A 2 10.96 21.24 -8.80
CA PRO A 2 10.22 20.10 -9.31
C PRO A 2 9.70 20.45 -10.71
N GLU A 3 9.93 19.54 -11.65
CA GLU A 3 9.49 19.67 -13.03
C GLU A 3 7.97 19.81 -13.05
N THR A 4 7.48 20.89 -13.67
CA THR A 4 6.06 21.12 -13.94
C THR A 4 5.57 20.02 -14.88
N GLY A 5 4.99 18.97 -14.29
CA GLY A 5 4.38 17.87 -15.01
C GLY A 5 3.41 18.40 -16.05
N ASN A 6 3.58 17.96 -17.29
CA ASN A 6 2.86 18.47 -18.45
C ASN A 6 1.38 18.02 -18.37
N ASN A 7 0.55 18.80 -17.67
CA ASN A 7 -0.88 18.55 -17.40
C ASN A 7 -1.80 18.72 -18.63
N LYS A 8 -1.26 18.61 -19.85
CA LYS A 8 -1.98 18.85 -21.11
C LYS A 8 -3.28 18.04 -21.27
N TYR A 9 -3.40 16.92 -20.57
CA TYR A 9 -4.51 15.98 -20.67
C TYR A 9 -5.48 16.01 -19.48
N LEU A 10 -5.21 16.83 -18.46
CA LEU A 10 -6.04 16.93 -17.25
C LEU A 10 -6.78 18.26 -17.25
N THR A 11 -8.10 18.21 -17.05
CA THR A 11 -8.90 19.44 -16.92
C THR A 11 -8.71 20.07 -15.54
N GLU A 12 -8.92 21.38 -15.43
CA GLU A 12 -8.88 22.09 -14.14
C GLU A 12 -9.84 21.47 -13.12
N LYS A 13 -10.99 20.96 -13.59
CA LYS A 13 -11.94 20.25 -12.75
C LYS A 13 -11.33 18.99 -12.11
N VAL A 14 -10.57 18.20 -12.88
CA VAL A 14 -9.92 16.99 -12.37
C VAL A 14 -8.78 17.36 -11.43
N LEU A 15 -8.00 18.37 -11.77
CA LEU A 15 -6.89 18.85 -10.93
C LEU A 15 -7.36 19.45 -9.59
N GLY A 16 -8.54 20.08 -9.58
CA GLY A 16 -9.16 20.64 -8.38
C GLY A 16 -10.06 19.67 -7.61
N TYR A 17 -10.30 18.46 -8.11
CA TYR A 17 -11.20 17.51 -7.45
C TYR A 17 -10.51 16.88 -6.23
N THR A 18 -11.06 17.19 -5.05
CA THR A 18 -10.70 16.55 -3.79
C THR A 18 -11.93 15.76 -3.32
N PRO A 19 -11.92 14.41 -3.37
CA PRO A 19 -13.07 13.64 -2.94
C PRO A 19 -13.31 13.82 -1.45
N THR A 20 -14.58 13.85 -1.05
CA THR A 20 -15.00 13.93 0.35
C THR A 20 -14.85 12.58 1.05
N LYS A 21 -14.85 12.59 2.39
CA LYS A 21 -14.75 11.38 3.22
C LYS A 21 -15.86 10.35 2.94
N ASP A 22 -17.03 10.82 2.51
CA ASP A 22 -18.17 9.96 2.20
C ASP A 22 -18.06 9.37 0.78
N GLU A 23 -17.55 10.15 -0.19
CA GLU A 23 -17.35 9.68 -1.57
C GLU A 23 -16.28 8.59 -1.67
N ILE A 24 -15.29 8.62 -0.78
CA ILE A 24 -14.20 7.63 -0.79
C ILE A 24 -14.57 6.32 -0.08
N LYS A 25 -15.74 6.21 0.55
CA LYS A 25 -16.11 5.01 1.32
C LYS A 25 -17.29 4.29 0.73
N TYR A 26 -17.10 2.99 0.51
CA TYR A 26 -18.17 2.06 0.24
C TYR A 26 -18.52 1.30 1.51
N TYR A 27 -19.77 1.41 1.96
CA TYR A 27 -20.29 0.64 3.08
C TYR A 27 -21.09 -0.55 2.53
N HIS A 28 -20.72 -1.77 2.94
CA HIS A 28 -21.58 -2.93 2.68
C HIS A 28 -22.94 -2.76 3.39
N LYS A 29 -23.98 -3.41 2.86
CA LYS A 29 -25.37 -3.32 3.34
C LYS A 29 -25.54 -3.63 4.85
N THR A 30 -24.59 -4.33 5.47
CA THR A 30 -24.58 -4.66 6.90
C THR A 30 -23.89 -3.61 7.77
N GLY A 31 -23.29 -2.56 7.19
CA GLY A 31 -22.63 -1.46 7.91
C GLY A 31 -21.28 -1.81 8.56
N GLU A 32 -20.95 -3.09 8.70
CA GLU A 32 -19.77 -3.57 9.45
C GLU A 32 -18.43 -3.46 8.71
N LYS A 33 -18.45 -3.32 7.38
CA LYS A 33 -17.23 -3.25 6.56
C LYS A 33 -17.31 -2.04 5.61
N SER A 34 -16.47 -1.05 5.87
CA SER A 34 -16.18 0.02 4.92
C SER A 34 -14.94 -0.35 4.09
N ILE A 35 -15.10 -0.34 2.77
CA ILE A 35 -13.99 -0.40 1.82
C ILE A 35 -13.76 1.02 1.33
N ARG A 36 -12.57 1.55 1.58
CA ARG A 36 -12.11 2.83 1.02
C ARG A 36 -11.61 2.66 -0.41
N TYR A 37 -12.01 3.55 -1.29
CA TYR A 37 -11.38 3.75 -2.59
C TYR A 37 -10.03 4.44 -2.40
N ILE A 38 -9.01 3.94 -3.10
CA ILE A 38 -7.62 4.37 -2.89
C ILE A 38 -7.39 5.66 -3.65
N PHE A 39 -7.56 6.78 -2.94
CA PHE A 39 -7.17 8.11 -3.39
C PHE A 39 -5.93 8.57 -2.62
N CYS A 40 -4.85 8.92 -3.34
CA CYS A 40 -3.51 9.12 -2.78
C CYS A 40 -3.35 10.29 -1.79
N ASN A 41 -4.34 11.18 -1.67
CA ASN A 41 -4.20 12.44 -0.92
C ASN A 41 -5.26 12.61 0.19
N GLN A 42 -5.91 11.54 0.63
CA GLN A 42 -6.93 11.61 1.66
C GLN A 42 -6.36 11.10 3.00
N GLU A 43 -6.65 11.79 4.10
CA GLU A 43 -6.18 11.36 5.42
C GLU A 43 -6.89 10.07 5.86
N LEU A 44 -6.20 9.25 6.66
CA LEU A 44 -6.81 8.10 7.31
C LEU A 44 -7.80 8.55 8.38
N ASP A 45 -8.94 7.86 8.48
CA ASP A 45 -9.84 8.02 9.62
C ASP A 45 -9.36 7.23 10.86
N GLU A 46 -10.08 7.36 11.97
CA GLU A 46 -9.70 6.70 13.22
C GLU A 46 -9.76 5.17 13.16
N PHE A 47 -10.73 4.59 12.43
CA PHE A 47 -10.82 3.15 12.25
C PHE A 47 -9.63 2.63 11.41
N GLU A 48 -9.30 3.33 10.33
CA GLU A 48 -8.19 2.99 9.44
C GLU A 48 -6.85 3.10 10.16
N LYS A 49 -6.64 4.17 10.93
CA LYS A 49 -5.46 4.33 11.80
C LYS A 49 -5.37 3.18 12.81
N GLU A 50 -6.48 2.80 13.43
CA GLU A 50 -6.52 1.66 14.36
C GLU A 50 -6.10 0.36 13.68
N LYS A 51 -6.59 0.08 12.47
CA LYS A 51 -6.22 -1.13 11.72
C LYS A 51 -4.76 -1.15 11.29
N VAL A 52 -4.25 -0.02 10.80
CA VAL A 52 -2.82 0.12 10.45
C VAL A 52 -1.95 -0.08 11.69
N GLN A 53 -2.29 0.55 12.82
CA GLN A 53 -1.54 0.38 14.06
C GLN A 53 -1.63 -1.06 14.58
N GLY A 54 -2.79 -1.71 14.47
CA GLY A 54 -2.99 -3.11 14.82
C GLY A 54 -2.06 -4.05 14.04
N LEU A 55 -1.89 -3.81 12.74
CA LEU A 55 -0.93 -4.55 11.92
C LEU A 55 0.52 -4.29 12.34
N LYS A 56 0.92 -3.04 12.57
CA LYS A 56 2.28 -2.70 13.04
C LYS A 56 2.61 -3.42 14.36
N ASN A 57 1.66 -3.43 15.30
CA ASN A 57 1.79 -4.14 16.57
C ASN A 57 1.89 -5.65 16.37
N TYR A 58 1.06 -6.22 15.50
CA TYR A 58 1.12 -7.65 15.16
C TYR A 58 2.51 -8.04 14.62
N ILE A 59 3.06 -7.27 13.69
CA ILE A 59 4.37 -7.52 13.09
C ILE A 59 5.49 -7.41 14.13
N ASN A 60 5.47 -6.36 14.96
CA ASN A 60 6.44 -6.22 16.05
C ASN A 60 6.41 -7.44 16.99
N ASN A 61 5.23 -7.93 17.35
CA ASN A 61 5.07 -9.12 18.18
C ASN A 61 5.58 -10.39 17.48
N ALA A 62 5.38 -10.52 16.17
CA ALA A 62 5.93 -11.63 15.39
C ALA A 62 7.47 -11.62 15.40
N ILE A 63 8.09 -10.45 15.19
CA ILE A 63 9.55 -10.29 15.22
C ILE A 63 10.11 -10.63 16.61
N ILE A 64 9.44 -10.20 17.69
CA ILE A 64 9.85 -10.53 19.06
C ILE A 64 9.85 -12.04 19.26
N LYS A 65 8.78 -12.74 18.86
CA LYS A 65 8.68 -14.20 18.97
C LYS A 65 9.76 -14.92 18.17
N GLU A 66 10.02 -14.50 16.94
CA GLU A 66 11.10 -15.05 16.12
C GLU A 66 12.47 -14.86 16.77
N THR A 67 12.71 -13.67 17.35
CA THR A 67 13.96 -13.35 18.05
C THR A 67 14.13 -14.18 19.32
N GLU A 68 13.06 -14.42 20.09
CA GLU A 68 13.09 -15.28 21.28
C GLU A 68 13.43 -16.73 20.91
N LEU A 69 12.80 -17.27 19.87
CA LEU A 69 13.11 -18.62 19.36
C LEU A 69 14.55 -18.73 18.84
N ALA A 70 15.09 -17.67 18.24
CA ALA A 70 16.46 -17.65 17.73
C ALA A 70 17.52 -17.59 18.85
N LYS A 71 17.22 -16.99 20.02
CA LYS A 71 18.16 -16.92 21.16
C LYS A 71 18.52 -18.30 21.70
N ASP A 72 17.61 -19.27 21.62
CA ASP A 72 17.87 -20.67 21.99
C ASP A 72 18.88 -21.36 21.04
N SER A 73 19.13 -20.77 19.86
CA SER A 73 20.02 -21.31 18.82
C SER A 73 21.43 -20.69 18.76
N LYS A 74 21.85 -19.90 19.77
CA LYS A 74 23.17 -19.23 19.86
C LYS A 74 23.51 -18.26 18.72
N SER A 75 22.52 -17.79 17.96
CA SER A 75 22.73 -16.75 16.95
C SER A 75 22.37 -15.36 17.53
N SER A 76 23.26 -14.38 17.36
CA SER A 76 22.98 -12.98 17.71
C SER A 76 22.01 -12.43 16.67
N TYR A 77 20.73 -12.37 17.03
CA TYR A 77 19.71 -11.72 16.20
C TYR A 77 19.49 -10.29 16.66
N PRO A 78 19.67 -9.29 15.77
CA PRO A 78 19.34 -7.91 16.10
C PRO A 78 17.83 -7.79 16.31
N GLN A 79 17.41 -7.19 17.42
CA GLN A 79 16.02 -6.84 17.67
C GLN A 79 15.61 -5.78 16.64
N ARG A 80 14.70 -6.14 15.73
CA ARG A 80 14.15 -5.23 14.72
C ARG A 80 12.71 -4.89 15.07
N THR A 81 12.27 -3.73 14.60
CA THR A 81 10.88 -3.27 14.63
C THR A 81 10.31 -3.21 13.21
N TYR A 82 9.01 -3.00 13.11
CA TYR A 82 8.33 -2.69 11.85
C TYR A 82 9.06 -1.58 11.09
N ASP A 83 9.36 -0.47 11.76
CA ASP A 83 10.02 0.67 11.12
C ASP A 83 11.41 0.29 10.62
N ASP A 84 12.16 -0.54 11.34
CA ASP A 84 13.48 -1.00 10.89
C ASP A 84 13.40 -1.82 9.60
N ILE A 85 12.32 -2.58 9.40
CA ILE A 85 12.12 -3.41 8.21
C ILE A 85 11.57 -2.58 7.04
N PHE A 86 10.65 -1.66 7.30
CA PHE A 86 9.83 -1.04 6.26
C PHE A 86 10.13 0.44 5.96
N LYS A 87 10.95 1.14 6.76
CA LYS A 87 11.21 2.61 6.66
C LYS A 87 11.61 3.14 5.28
N ASN A 88 12.25 2.33 4.45
CA ASN A 88 12.69 2.72 3.10
C ASN A 88 11.93 1.97 1.98
N THR A 89 10.70 1.55 2.28
CA THR A 89 9.86 0.79 1.34
C THR A 89 8.54 1.50 1.12
N VAL A 90 7.74 1.04 0.16
CA VAL A 90 6.36 1.53 -0.05
C VAL A 90 5.48 1.39 1.20
N PHE A 91 5.84 0.50 2.13
CA PHE A 91 5.10 0.28 3.38
C PHE A 91 5.45 1.28 4.49
N SER A 92 6.32 2.26 4.25
CA SER A 92 6.44 3.41 5.15
C SER A 92 5.24 4.37 5.05
N ASP A 93 4.40 4.24 4.01
CA ASP A 93 3.18 5.02 3.82
C ASP A 93 1.95 4.21 4.30
N ASP A 94 1.28 4.73 5.33
CA ASP A 94 0.10 4.10 5.94
C ASP A 94 -1.07 3.96 4.96
N ASN A 95 -1.20 4.81 3.94
CA ASN A 95 -2.21 4.63 2.89
C ASN A 95 -1.92 3.40 2.04
N TYR A 96 -0.65 3.15 1.75
CA TYR A 96 -0.22 1.96 1.02
C TYR A 96 -0.38 0.69 1.87
N VAL A 97 -0.15 0.80 3.19
CA VAL A 97 -0.44 -0.28 4.14
C VAL A 97 -1.94 -0.59 4.20
N LEU A 98 -2.80 0.43 4.25
CA LEU A 98 -4.25 0.25 4.26
C LEU A 98 -4.73 -0.49 3.00
N ARG A 99 -4.18 -0.17 1.82
CA ARG A 99 -4.47 -0.89 0.58
C ARG A 99 -4.26 -2.40 0.71
N PHE A 100 -3.13 -2.79 1.33
CA PHE A 100 -2.81 -4.19 1.56
C PHE A 100 -3.74 -4.84 2.58
N LEU A 101 -4.08 -4.12 3.65
CA LEU A 101 -5.06 -4.57 4.64
C LEU A 101 -6.42 -4.83 4.01
N GLN A 102 -6.92 -3.90 3.20
CA GLN A 102 -8.19 -4.05 2.51
C GLN A 102 -8.18 -5.25 1.55
N GLY A 103 -7.11 -5.42 0.77
CA GLY A 103 -6.92 -6.56 -0.13
C GLY A 103 -6.83 -7.91 0.60
N ASN A 104 -6.41 -7.89 1.87
CA ASN A 104 -6.29 -9.07 2.75
C ASN A 104 -7.45 -9.20 3.74
N GLU A 105 -8.59 -8.53 3.49
CA GLU A 105 -9.79 -8.61 4.34
C GLU A 105 -9.53 -8.26 5.82
N PHE A 106 -8.53 -7.40 6.07
CA PHE A 106 -8.03 -7.02 7.38
C PHE A 106 -7.48 -8.19 8.23
N VAL A 107 -7.07 -9.29 7.60
CA VAL A 107 -6.39 -10.41 8.26
C VAL A 107 -4.89 -10.11 8.33
N TYR A 108 -4.38 -9.79 9.53
CA TYR A 108 -3.00 -9.31 9.72
C TYR A 108 -1.91 -10.29 9.31
N ASP A 109 -2.08 -11.58 9.63
CA ASP A 109 -1.13 -12.64 9.25
C ASP A 109 -0.95 -12.72 7.72
N LYS A 110 -2.08 -12.85 6.99
CA LYS A 110 -2.09 -12.86 5.52
C LYS A 110 -1.47 -11.58 4.95
N CYS A 111 -1.88 -10.42 5.48
CA CYS A 111 -1.36 -9.13 5.06
C CYS A 111 0.16 -9.04 5.23
N TYR A 112 0.70 -9.47 6.37
CA TYR A 112 2.13 -9.42 6.62
C TYR A 112 2.91 -10.31 5.65
N VAL A 113 2.45 -11.54 5.42
CA VAL A 113 3.06 -12.46 4.45
C VAL A 113 3.05 -11.86 3.04
N ASP A 114 1.93 -11.27 2.62
CA ASP A 114 1.81 -10.65 1.30
C ASP A 114 2.66 -9.38 1.17
N MET A 115 2.83 -8.59 2.23
CA MET A 115 3.77 -7.46 2.22
C MET A 115 5.21 -7.92 1.96
N LEU A 116 5.67 -8.97 2.64
CA LEU A 116 7.01 -9.52 2.43
C LEU A 116 7.18 -10.06 1.01
N ARG A 117 6.20 -10.79 0.48
CA ARG A 117 6.19 -11.27 -0.90
C ARG A 117 6.22 -10.12 -1.91
N HIS A 118 5.48 -9.05 -1.63
CA HIS A 118 5.45 -7.86 -2.47
C HIS A 118 6.83 -7.18 -2.53
N LEU A 119 7.53 -7.04 -1.40
CA LEU A 119 8.88 -6.48 -1.40
C LEU A 119 9.86 -7.36 -2.18
N LYS A 120 9.79 -8.68 -2.00
CA LYS A 120 10.61 -9.63 -2.77
C LYS A 120 10.36 -9.49 -4.27
N TRP A 121 9.10 -9.48 -4.69
CA TRP A 121 8.76 -9.30 -6.09
C TRP A 121 9.28 -7.96 -6.64
N ARG A 122 9.14 -6.87 -5.87
CA ARG A 122 9.63 -5.55 -6.29
C ARG A 122 11.14 -5.54 -6.50
N ASP A 123 11.90 -6.17 -5.60
CA ASP A 123 13.36 -6.29 -5.71
C ASP A 123 13.77 -7.07 -6.97
N GLU A 124 13.06 -8.14 -7.27
CA GLU A 124 13.33 -9.00 -8.42
C GLU A 124 12.90 -8.41 -9.78
N ASN A 125 11.95 -7.47 -9.79
CA ASN A 125 11.26 -7.04 -11.03
C ASN A 125 11.31 -5.53 -11.31
N LEU A 126 11.80 -4.70 -10.38
CA LEU A 126 11.90 -3.25 -10.58
C LEU A 126 13.36 -2.78 -10.69
N PRO A 127 13.64 -1.74 -11.50
CA PRO A 127 12.68 -1.01 -12.35
C PRO A 127 12.28 -1.80 -13.60
N VAL A 128 11.01 -1.68 -14.01
CA VAL A 128 10.56 -2.23 -15.30
C VAL A 128 11.12 -1.36 -16.42
N ASN A 129 11.75 -1.98 -17.42
CA ASN A 129 12.21 -1.26 -18.59
C ASN A 129 11.01 -0.75 -19.41
N ARG A 130 10.99 0.54 -19.75
CA ARG A 130 9.87 1.18 -20.44
C ARG A 130 9.61 0.58 -21.82
N GLU A 131 10.66 0.14 -22.52
CA GLU A 131 10.49 -0.47 -23.84
C GLU A 131 9.71 -1.79 -23.76
N ASP A 132 9.83 -2.54 -22.65
CA ASP A 132 9.13 -3.83 -22.47
C ASP A 132 7.61 -3.68 -22.31
N ILE A 133 7.13 -2.48 -21.95
CA ILE A 133 5.71 -2.19 -21.71
C ILE A 133 5.11 -1.22 -22.72
N LYS A 134 5.91 -0.75 -23.68
CA LYS A 134 5.54 0.33 -24.62
C LYS A 134 4.30 -0.03 -25.43
N ASP A 135 4.22 -1.26 -25.93
CA ASP A 135 3.11 -1.70 -26.77
C ASP A 135 1.80 -1.86 -25.98
N ILE A 136 1.90 -2.25 -24.69
CA ILE A 136 0.75 -2.36 -23.77
C ILE A 136 0.18 -0.96 -23.47
N ILE A 137 1.05 0.02 -23.25
CA ILE A 137 0.65 1.41 -22.99
C ILE A 137 -0.03 2.01 -24.23
N VAL A 138 0.50 1.76 -25.43
CA VAL A 138 -0.04 2.32 -26.69
C VAL A 138 -1.40 1.69 -27.04
N MET A 139 -1.60 0.38 -26.85
CA MET A 139 -2.88 -0.27 -27.11
C MET A 139 -4.03 0.29 -26.24
N THR A 140 -3.74 0.63 -24.98
CA THR A 140 -4.78 1.09 -24.04
C THR A 140 -5.30 2.48 -24.41
N ILE A 141 -4.45 3.35 -24.98
CA ILE A 141 -4.84 4.70 -25.41
C ILE A 141 -5.72 4.64 -26.68
N MET A 142 -5.45 3.72 -27.62
CA MET A 142 -6.26 3.59 -28.83
C MET A 142 -7.70 3.17 -28.56
N ILE A 143 -7.96 2.29 -27.57
CA ILE A 143 -9.33 1.84 -27.26
C ILE A 143 -10.18 2.99 -26.70
N MET A 144 -9.58 3.92 -25.94
CA MET A 144 -10.30 5.08 -25.39
C MET A 144 -10.53 6.23 -26.39
N THR A 145 -9.94 6.16 -27.60
CA THR A 145 -10.11 7.19 -28.64
C THR A 145 -11.14 6.78 -29.71
N ILE A 146 -11.71 5.57 -29.60
CA ILE A 146 -12.77 5.06 -30.47
C ILE A 146 -14.04 4.88 -29.62
N GLN A 147 -14.61 5.98 -29.13
CA GLN A 147 -16.01 6.08 -28.70
C GLN A 147 -16.53 7.49 -29.00
#